data_AF-A0A3N4D1A2-F1
#
_entry.id   AF-A0A3N4D1A2-F1
#
_cell.length_a   1.000
_cell.length_b   1.000
_cell.length_c   1.000
_cell.angle_alpha   90.00
_cell.angle_beta   90.00
_cell.angle_gamma   90.00
#
_symmetry.space_group_name_H-M   'P 1'
#
loop_
_entity.id
_entity.type
_entity.pdbx_description
1 polymer ?
#
loop_
_entity_poly.entity_id
_entity_poly.type
_entity_poly.pdbx_seq_one_letter_code
_entity_poly.pdbx_strand_id
1 'polypeptide(L)'
;MSGIARVQPEATLHPGKLELLAQWLPDQWWFDGDPSDLEIVAKFRFVDPDDVVGLDCMLVRSTDAIYHIPVTWRPHPLDGGALIGTLQHSELGTRYCYDAQTDPVYLDELVRVIREKDSDADIVEAGKDTPCPKNIKVFGSGLVAGETSGYPHVVHKLNRAPINDVVGQLMGQWRHRGIDRVDLLAVLH
;
A
#
# COMPACT_ATOMS: atom_id res chain seq x y z
N MET A 1 8.73 2.50 14.29
CA MET A 1 8.69 1.07 14.65
C MET A 1 7.45 0.48 14.01
N SER A 2 7.60 -0.61 13.26
CA SER A 2 6.50 -1.41 12.74
C SER A 2 5.45 -1.67 13.84
N GLY A 3 4.25 -1.10 13.67
CA GLY A 3 3.17 -1.14 14.65
C GLY A 3 2.19 -2.29 14.42
N ILE A 4 1.04 -2.22 15.12
CA ILE A 4 -0.09 -3.14 14.94
C ILE A 4 -1.17 -2.41 14.15
N ALA A 5 -1.49 -2.89 12.95
CA ALA A 5 -2.63 -2.45 12.18
C ALA A 5 -3.86 -3.31 12.50
N ARG A 6 -4.88 -2.73 13.12
CA ARG A 6 -6.11 -3.45 13.44
C ARG A 6 -7.07 -3.50 12.26
N VAL A 7 -7.69 -4.66 12.04
CA VAL A 7 -8.70 -4.87 10.98
C VAL A 7 -9.97 -5.48 11.54
N GLN A 8 -11.12 -5.17 10.92
CA GLN A 8 -12.41 -5.72 11.26
C GLN A 8 -12.70 -6.92 10.33
N PRO A 9 -12.46 -8.17 10.75
CA PRO A 9 -12.58 -9.34 9.87
C PRO A 9 -14.01 -9.63 9.43
N GLU A 10 -15.00 -9.32 10.27
CA GLU A 10 -16.42 -9.55 10.00
C GLU A 10 -17.08 -8.39 9.24
N ALA A 11 -16.31 -7.34 8.94
CA ALA A 11 -16.84 -6.18 8.26
C ALA A 11 -17.07 -6.44 6.77
N THR A 12 -18.22 -6.00 6.29
CA THR A 12 -18.54 -5.99 4.87
C THR A 12 -18.23 -4.62 4.29
N LEU A 13 -17.70 -4.61 3.06
CA LEU A 13 -17.35 -3.39 2.31
C LEU A 13 -18.22 -3.31 1.05
N HIS A 14 -18.89 -2.17 0.84
CA HIS A 14 -19.69 -1.93 -0.35
C HIS A 14 -19.46 -0.54 -0.94
N PRO A 15 -18.94 -0.43 -2.18
CA PRO A 15 -18.30 -1.49 -2.96
C PRO A 15 -17.11 -2.14 -2.23
N GLY A 16 -16.74 -3.35 -2.66
CA GLY A 16 -15.53 -4.03 -2.22
C GLY A 16 -14.26 -3.34 -2.73
N LYS A 17 -13.10 -3.68 -2.15
CA LYS A 17 -11.82 -3.07 -2.55
C LYS A 17 -11.50 -3.27 -4.03
N LEU A 18 -11.62 -4.51 -4.53
CA LEU A 18 -11.37 -4.81 -5.94
C LEU A 18 -12.40 -4.16 -6.86
N GLU A 19 -13.64 -4.00 -6.44
CA GLU A 19 -14.68 -3.32 -7.22
C GLU A 19 -14.35 -1.83 -7.39
N LEU A 20 -13.85 -1.17 -6.34
CA LEU A 20 -13.33 0.21 -6.43
C LEU A 20 -12.14 0.30 -7.38
N LEU A 21 -11.16 -0.60 -7.23
CA LEU A 21 -9.97 -0.60 -8.07
C LEU A 21 -10.31 -0.88 -9.54
N ALA A 22 -11.25 -1.79 -9.82
CA ALA A 22 -11.68 -2.09 -11.18
C ALA A 22 -12.28 -0.88 -11.91
N GLN A 23 -12.88 0.06 -11.17
CA GLN A 23 -13.40 1.31 -11.73
C GLN A 23 -12.30 2.35 -11.96
N TRP A 24 -11.30 2.42 -11.08
CA TRP A 24 -10.26 3.46 -11.08
C TRP A 24 -9.01 3.13 -11.91
N LEU A 25 -8.61 1.86 -11.94
CA LEU A 25 -7.39 1.41 -12.62
C LEU A 25 -7.36 1.71 -14.14
N PRO A 26 -8.47 1.57 -14.90
CA PRO A 26 -8.46 1.85 -16.34
C PRO A 26 -8.07 3.29 -16.71
N ASP A 27 -8.24 4.25 -15.79
CA ASP A 27 -7.90 5.65 -16.01
C ASP A 27 -6.41 5.96 -15.71
N GLN A 28 -5.66 4.98 -15.21
CA GLN A 28 -4.25 5.17 -14.82
C GLN A 28 -3.31 4.89 -15.98
N TRP A 29 -2.45 5.87 -16.31
CA TRP A 29 -1.52 5.78 -17.44
C TRP A 29 -0.53 4.60 -17.38
N TRP A 30 -0.26 4.09 -16.17
CA TRP A 30 0.66 2.98 -15.91
C TRP A 30 -0.04 1.60 -15.91
N PHE A 31 -1.37 1.56 -15.97
CA PHE A 31 -2.15 0.33 -15.98
C PHE A 31 -2.41 -0.13 -17.41
N ASP A 32 -1.98 -1.35 -17.73
CA ASP A 32 -2.23 -2.00 -19.03
C ASP A 32 -2.81 -3.42 -18.86
N GLY A 33 -3.43 -3.67 -17.70
CA GLY A 33 -4.11 -4.93 -17.39
C GLY A 33 -5.59 -4.93 -17.78
N ASP A 34 -6.29 -5.97 -17.33
CA ASP A 34 -7.74 -6.13 -17.42
C ASP A 34 -8.40 -5.85 -16.05
N PRO A 35 -9.25 -4.82 -15.92
CA PRO A 35 -9.91 -4.52 -14.65
C PRO A 35 -10.91 -5.60 -14.19
N SER A 36 -11.26 -6.56 -15.04
CA SER A 36 -12.17 -7.66 -14.70
C SER A 36 -11.48 -8.89 -14.08
N ASP A 37 -10.15 -8.98 -14.16
CA ASP A 37 -9.38 -10.15 -13.70
C ASP A 37 -8.51 -9.88 -12.46
N LEU A 38 -8.73 -8.75 -11.78
CA LEU A 38 -7.94 -8.31 -10.64
C LEU A 38 -7.92 -9.33 -9.50
N GLU A 39 -6.74 -9.60 -8.97
CA GLU A 39 -6.55 -10.51 -7.84
C GLU A 39 -5.52 -9.93 -6.86
N ILE A 40 -5.87 -9.79 -5.59
CA ILE A 40 -4.90 -9.40 -4.55
C ILE A 40 -4.02 -10.62 -4.22
N VAL A 41 -2.75 -10.55 -4.57
CA VAL A 41 -1.79 -11.65 -4.38
C VAL A 41 -0.91 -11.46 -3.14
N ALA A 42 -0.75 -10.22 -2.68
CA ALA A 42 -0.12 -9.90 -1.40
C ALA A 42 -0.70 -8.61 -0.82
N LYS A 43 -0.62 -8.45 0.50
CA LYS A 43 -1.03 -7.22 1.18
C LYS A 43 -0.17 -6.96 2.40
N PHE A 44 0.05 -5.69 2.70
CA PHE A 44 0.70 -5.22 3.91
C PHE A 44 0.11 -3.87 4.32
N ARG A 45 0.41 -3.43 5.53
CA ARG A 45 -0.07 -2.15 6.06
C ARG A 45 1.05 -1.38 6.72
N PHE A 46 0.92 -0.07 6.71
CA PHE A 46 1.61 0.80 7.66
C PHE A 46 0.62 1.25 8.74
N VAL A 47 1.13 1.92 9.76
CA VAL A 47 0.31 2.47 10.84
C VAL A 47 0.37 3.99 10.74
N ASP A 48 -0.80 4.61 10.69
CA ASP A 48 -0.90 6.05 10.94
C ASP A 48 -0.59 6.29 12.43
N PRO A 49 0.42 7.12 12.76
CA PRO A 49 0.75 7.45 14.15
C PRO A 49 -0.44 7.99 14.96
N ASP A 50 -1.41 8.63 14.30
CA ASP A 50 -2.61 9.19 14.94
C ASP A 50 -3.80 8.20 14.94
N ASP A 51 -3.64 7.00 14.35
CA ASP A 51 -4.66 5.94 14.24
C ASP A 51 -5.98 6.38 13.59
N VAL A 52 -5.92 7.33 12.65
CA VAL A 52 -7.09 7.89 11.95
C VAL A 52 -7.25 7.32 10.54
N VAL A 53 -6.13 7.21 9.81
CA VAL A 53 -6.09 6.87 8.39
C VAL A 53 -5.60 5.44 8.22
N GLY A 54 -6.40 4.63 7.52
CA GLY A 54 -5.98 3.27 7.18
C GLY A 54 -4.97 3.27 6.05
N LEU A 55 -3.69 2.97 6.34
CA LEU A 55 -2.63 2.84 5.32
C LEU A 55 -2.58 1.38 4.82
N ASP A 56 -3.09 1.13 3.62
CA ASP A 56 -3.32 -0.23 3.09
C ASP A 56 -2.63 -0.41 1.74
N CYS A 57 -1.76 -1.40 1.63
CA CYS A 57 -0.95 -1.62 0.44
C CYS A 57 -1.22 -3.01 -0.13
N MET A 58 -1.58 -3.08 -1.41
CA MET A 58 -1.94 -4.31 -2.10
C MET A 58 -1.02 -4.55 -3.28
N LEU A 59 -0.60 -5.81 -3.48
CA LEU A 59 -0.08 -6.27 -4.75
C LEU A 59 -1.23 -6.95 -5.50
N VAL A 60 -1.61 -6.39 -6.65
CA VAL A 60 -2.73 -6.82 -7.48
C VAL A 60 -2.19 -7.42 -8.77
N ARG A 61 -2.50 -8.68 -9.05
CA ARG A 61 -2.26 -9.32 -10.34
C ARG A 61 -3.39 -8.92 -11.30
N SER A 62 -3.01 -8.60 -12.53
CA SER A 62 -3.92 -8.60 -13.67
C SER A 62 -3.15 -8.96 -14.93
N THR A 63 -3.72 -9.84 -15.76
CA THR A 63 -3.00 -10.47 -16.88
C THR A 63 -1.68 -11.10 -16.40
N ASP A 64 -0.54 -10.70 -16.99
CA ASP A 64 0.83 -11.13 -16.67
C ASP A 64 1.60 -10.14 -15.78
N ALA A 65 0.97 -9.02 -15.38
CA ALA A 65 1.59 -7.97 -14.59
C ALA A 65 1.16 -8.01 -13.11
N ILE A 66 2.02 -7.44 -12.25
CA ILE A 66 1.71 -7.16 -10.84
C ILE A 66 1.75 -5.65 -10.64
N TYR A 67 0.73 -5.14 -9.97
CA TYR A 67 0.58 -3.73 -9.63
C TYR A 67 0.64 -3.53 -8.12
N HIS A 68 1.47 -2.62 -7.65
CA HIS A 68 1.48 -2.16 -6.27
C HIS A 68 0.55 -0.95 -6.11
N ILE A 69 -0.52 -1.16 -5.36
CA ILE A 69 -1.60 -0.21 -5.17
C ILE A 69 -1.70 0.12 -3.67
N PRO A 70 -0.98 1.14 -3.20
CA PRO A 70 -1.21 1.70 -1.89
C PRO A 70 -2.41 2.64 -1.93
N VAL A 71 -3.29 2.49 -0.95
CA VAL A 71 -4.48 3.33 -0.76
C VAL A 71 -4.57 3.80 0.68
N THR A 72 -5.22 4.96 0.88
CA THR A 72 -5.61 5.41 2.21
C THR A 72 -7.10 5.34 2.42
N TRP A 73 -7.51 4.93 3.62
CA TRP A 73 -8.90 4.85 4.05
C TRP A 73 -9.20 5.92 5.10
N ARG A 74 -9.79 7.04 4.67
CA ARG A 74 -10.10 8.17 5.55
C ARG A 74 -11.56 8.17 6.02
N PRO A 75 -11.85 8.61 7.26
CA PRO A 75 -13.22 8.80 7.75
C PRO A 75 -13.91 10.04 7.15
N HIS A 76 -13.15 10.99 6.59
CA HIS A 76 -13.64 12.23 5.99
C HIS A 76 -12.90 12.52 4.67
N PRO A 77 -13.48 13.33 3.76
CA PRO A 77 -12.79 13.75 2.55
C PRO A 77 -11.47 14.47 2.84
N LEU A 78 -10.45 14.20 2.01
CA LEU A 78 -9.18 14.90 1.96
C LEU A 78 -9.22 15.91 0.81
N ASP A 79 -8.87 17.16 1.10
CA ASP A 79 -8.67 18.20 0.09
C ASP A 79 -7.39 17.91 -0.72
N GLY A 80 -7.47 18.08 -2.04
CA GLY A 80 -6.35 17.82 -2.97
C GLY A 80 -5.97 16.35 -3.18
N GLY A 81 -6.57 15.39 -2.45
CA GLY A 81 -6.32 13.96 -2.64
C GLY A 81 -6.98 13.40 -3.91
N ALA A 82 -6.29 12.50 -4.61
CA ALA A 82 -6.86 11.77 -5.75
C ALA A 82 -7.80 10.66 -5.27
N LEU A 83 -9.11 10.96 -5.26
CA LEU A 83 -10.15 10.03 -4.81
C LEU A 83 -10.28 8.86 -5.79
N ILE A 84 -10.09 7.64 -5.28
CA ILE A 84 -10.39 6.38 -5.99
C ILE A 84 -11.91 6.12 -5.93
N GLY A 85 -12.50 6.35 -4.76
CA GLY A 85 -13.94 6.24 -4.56
C GLY A 85 -14.31 6.19 -3.09
N THR A 86 -15.57 5.90 -2.81
CA THR A 86 -16.09 5.77 -1.43
C THR A 86 -16.70 4.40 -1.23
N LEU A 87 -16.52 3.82 -0.04
CA LEU A 87 -17.22 2.61 0.36
C LEU A 87 -17.94 2.78 1.70
N GLN A 88 -18.95 1.95 1.92
CA GLN A 88 -19.58 1.74 3.21
C GLN A 88 -18.92 0.55 3.90
N HIS A 89 -18.38 0.79 5.09
CA HIS A 89 -17.85 -0.23 5.97
C HIS A 89 -18.86 -0.48 7.09
N SER A 90 -19.31 -1.72 7.27
CA SER A 90 -20.40 -2.03 8.22
C SER A 90 -20.13 -1.56 9.65
N GLU A 91 -18.88 -1.62 10.11
CA GLU A 91 -18.51 -1.18 11.46
C GLU A 91 -17.96 0.25 11.54
N LEU A 92 -17.26 0.71 10.51
CA LEU A 92 -16.49 1.95 10.52
C LEU A 92 -17.17 3.11 9.78
N GLY A 93 -18.37 2.86 9.23
CA GLY A 93 -19.14 3.82 8.45
C GLY A 93 -18.57 4.08 7.06
N THR A 94 -18.89 5.25 6.49
CA THR A 94 -18.37 5.66 5.19
C THR A 94 -16.86 5.86 5.24
N ARG A 95 -16.16 5.35 4.23
CA ARG A 95 -14.71 5.51 4.05
C ARG A 95 -14.41 6.05 2.67
N TYR A 96 -13.50 7.03 2.64
CA TYR A 96 -13.00 7.66 1.43
C TYR A 96 -11.66 6.99 1.09
N CYS A 97 -11.59 6.39 -0.10
CA CYS A 97 -10.41 5.71 -0.63
C CYS A 97 -9.64 6.69 -1.51
N TYR A 98 -8.39 6.96 -1.17
CA TYR A 98 -7.50 7.80 -1.99
C TYR A 98 -6.31 7.00 -2.51
N ASP A 99 -5.79 7.40 -3.67
CA ASP A 99 -4.45 7.02 -4.09
C ASP A 99 -3.46 7.55 -3.04
N ALA A 100 -2.77 6.64 -2.37
CA ALA A 100 -1.94 6.97 -1.22
C ALA A 100 -0.76 7.87 -1.59
N GLN A 101 -0.32 7.90 -2.86
CA GLN A 101 0.71 8.83 -3.30
C GLN A 101 0.26 10.30 -3.22
N THR A 102 -1.02 10.56 -3.05
CA THR A 102 -1.59 11.91 -2.88
C THR A 102 -1.98 12.24 -1.44
N ASP A 103 -1.76 11.31 -0.50
CA ASP A 103 -2.12 11.48 0.90
C ASP A 103 -0.88 11.77 1.77
N PRO A 104 -0.80 12.95 2.42
CA PRO A 104 0.38 13.32 3.19
C PRO A 104 0.69 12.35 4.34
N VAL A 105 -0.33 11.72 4.95
CA VAL A 105 -0.12 10.76 6.04
C VAL A 105 0.61 9.52 5.55
N TYR A 106 0.27 9.05 4.35
CA TYR A 106 0.97 7.93 3.74
C TYR A 106 2.40 8.31 3.32
N LEU A 107 2.57 9.49 2.71
CA LEU A 107 3.89 9.94 2.26
C LEU A 107 4.87 10.11 3.43
N ASP A 108 4.42 10.70 4.54
CA ASP A 108 5.25 10.89 5.74
C ASP A 108 5.66 9.53 6.34
N GLU A 109 4.71 8.60 6.45
CA GLU A 109 4.99 7.26 6.97
C GLU A 109 5.89 6.45 6.02
N LEU A 110 5.71 6.57 4.70
CA LEU A 110 6.57 5.94 3.70
C LEU A 110 8.02 6.45 3.82
N VAL A 111 8.22 7.77 3.90
CA VAL A 111 9.54 8.38 4.10
C VAL A 111 10.17 7.88 5.39
N ARG A 112 9.39 7.84 6.50
CA ARG A 112 9.85 7.35 7.79
C ARG A 112 10.32 5.90 7.71
N VAL A 113 9.49 5.01 7.16
CA VAL A 113 9.79 3.58 7.02
C VAL A 113 11.07 3.36 6.21
N ILE A 114 11.21 4.05 5.07
CA ILE A 114 12.41 3.96 4.25
C ILE A 114 13.64 4.44 5.02
N ARG A 115 13.59 5.66 5.59
CA ARG A 115 14.71 6.30 6.28
C ARG A 115 15.20 5.48 7.48
N GLU A 116 14.26 4.93 8.26
CA GLU A 116 14.55 4.25 9.52
C GLU A 116 14.86 2.75 9.36
N LYS A 117 14.86 2.23 8.11
CA LYS A 117 14.99 0.80 7.82
C LYS A 117 13.91 -0.03 8.53
N ASP A 118 12.73 0.56 8.69
CA ASP A 118 11.59 -0.07 9.34
C ASP A 118 10.88 -1.02 8.38
N SER A 119 9.86 -1.74 8.88
CA SER A 119 9.07 -2.69 8.09
C SER A 119 7.56 -2.44 8.17
N ASP A 120 6.81 -3.22 7.41
CA ASP A 120 5.35 -3.25 7.49
C ASP A 120 4.85 -3.66 8.89
N ALA A 121 3.64 -3.21 9.21
CA ALA A 121 2.92 -3.48 10.44
C ALA A 121 2.47 -4.94 10.54
N ASP A 122 2.33 -5.45 11.76
CA ASP A 122 1.57 -6.66 12.01
C ASP A 122 0.07 -6.38 11.87
N ILE A 123 -0.63 -7.21 11.10
CA ILE A 123 -2.08 -7.09 10.95
C ILE A 123 -2.73 -7.98 12.01
N VAL A 124 -3.56 -7.38 12.87
CA VAL A 124 -4.27 -8.11 13.92
C VAL A 124 -5.78 -7.88 13.76
N GLU A 125 -6.53 -8.97 13.71
CA GLU A 125 -7.99 -8.90 13.68
C GLU A 125 -8.54 -8.42 15.02
N ALA A 126 -9.59 -7.61 14.98
CA ALA A 126 -10.26 -7.14 16.18
C ALA A 126 -10.73 -8.33 17.04
N GLY A 127 -10.49 -8.23 18.36
CA GLY A 127 -10.76 -9.32 19.30
C GLY A 127 -9.72 -10.45 19.32
N LYS A 128 -8.65 -10.36 18.52
CA LYS A 128 -7.50 -11.27 18.56
C LYS A 128 -6.23 -10.53 18.97
N ASP A 129 -5.25 -11.31 19.44
CA ASP A 129 -3.92 -10.81 19.83
C ASP A 129 -2.80 -11.37 18.94
N THR A 130 -3.08 -12.38 18.13
CA THR A 130 -2.09 -13.00 17.24
C THR A 130 -2.12 -12.32 15.86
N PRO A 131 -0.97 -11.90 15.33
CA PRO A 131 -0.86 -11.40 13.97
C PRO A 131 -1.33 -12.41 12.92
N CYS A 132 -2.04 -11.93 11.91
CA CYS A 132 -2.34 -12.68 10.71
C CYS A 132 -1.03 -13.10 10.02
N PRO A 133 -0.96 -14.30 9.41
CA PRO A 133 0.18 -14.69 8.60
C PRO A 133 0.45 -13.68 7.47
N LYS A 134 1.69 -13.24 7.36
CA LYS A 134 2.16 -12.36 6.28
C LYS A 134 2.54 -13.19 5.05
N ASN A 135 2.16 -12.72 3.86
CA ASN A 135 2.59 -13.30 2.58
C ASN A 135 3.57 -12.40 1.81
N ILE A 136 3.96 -11.27 2.42
CA ILE A 136 5.00 -10.35 1.99
C ILE A 136 5.72 -9.82 3.23
N LYS A 137 7.01 -9.53 3.08
CA LYS A 137 7.82 -8.77 4.03
C LYS A 137 8.31 -7.50 3.35
N VAL A 138 8.05 -6.35 3.96
CA VAL A 138 8.45 -5.04 3.43
C VAL A 138 9.52 -4.43 4.32
N PHE A 139 10.50 -3.74 3.72
CA PHE A 139 11.54 -3.06 4.49
C PHE A 139 12.12 -1.87 3.74
N GLY A 140 12.47 -0.84 4.50
CA GLY A 140 13.24 0.32 4.04
C GLY A 140 14.73 0.01 3.89
N SER A 141 15.38 0.62 2.89
CA SER A 141 16.84 0.51 2.71
C SER A 141 17.66 1.40 3.65
N GLY A 142 17.03 2.40 4.26
CA GLY A 142 17.72 3.57 4.79
C GLY A 142 18.13 4.52 3.68
N LEU A 143 18.68 5.68 4.06
CA LEU A 143 19.20 6.65 3.11
C LEU A 143 20.63 6.32 2.68
N VAL A 144 20.98 6.71 1.45
CA VAL A 144 22.37 6.76 0.96
C VAL A 144 23.20 7.66 1.87
N ALA A 145 24.46 7.29 2.11
CA ALA A 145 25.33 8.02 3.03
C ALA A 145 25.53 9.48 2.57
N GLY A 146 25.26 10.43 3.48
CA GLY A 146 25.33 11.87 3.21
C GLY A 146 23.97 12.51 2.92
N GLU A 147 22.94 11.71 2.61
CA GLU A 147 21.58 12.19 2.35
C GLU A 147 20.75 12.29 3.64
N THR A 148 19.89 13.30 3.71
CA THR A 148 19.05 13.57 4.90
C THR A 148 17.54 13.49 4.63
N SER A 149 17.13 13.58 3.37
CA SER A 149 15.73 13.61 2.93
C SER A 149 15.61 13.17 1.48
N GLY A 150 14.40 12.83 1.05
CA GLY A 150 14.09 12.66 -0.37
C GLY A 150 12.58 12.72 -0.61
N TYR A 151 12.19 12.95 -1.86
CA TYR A 151 10.79 12.99 -2.27
C TYR A 151 10.27 11.57 -2.55
N PRO A 152 9.18 11.12 -1.90
CA PRO A 152 8.64 9.79 -2.10
C PRO A 152 7.92 9.61 -3.44
N HIS A 153 8.18 8.48 -4.09
CA HIS A 153 7.51 8.06 -5.32
C HIS A 153 7.19 6.56 -5.25
N VAL A 154 5.91 6.21 -5.45
CA VAL A 154 5.39 4.85 -5.47
C VAL A 154 5.60 4.23 -6.85
N VAL A 155 6.11 2.99 -6.87
CA VAL A 155 6.22 2.20 -8.09
C VAL A 155 4.93 1.41 -8.27
N HIS A 156 4.03 1.87 -9.15
CA HIS A 156 2.73 1.20 -9.34
C HIS A 156 2.80 -0.07 -10.15
N LYS A 157 3.54 -0.10 -11.28
CA LYS A 157 3.72 -1.32 -12.07
C LYS A 157 5.04 -1.97 -11.72
N LEU A 158 4.99 -3.14 -11.09
CA LEU A 158 6.19 -3.84 -10.63
C LEU A 158 6.91 -4.47 -11.82
N ASN A 159 7.93 -3.76 -12.28
CA ASN A 159 8.93 -4.27 -13.20
C ASN A 159 10.26 -4.45 -12.46
N ARG A 160 11.14 -5.30 -12.99
CA ARG A 160 12.46 -5.56 -12.40
C ARG A 160 13.54 -4.61 -12.90
N ALA A 161 13.14 -3.50 -13.54
CA ALA A 161 14.11 -2.53 -14.01
C ALA A 161 14.64 -1.74 -12.80
N PRO A 162 15.96 -1.52 -12.70
CA PRO A 162 16.50 -0.68 -11.65
C PRO A 162 16.02 0.76 -11.85
N ILE A 163 15.63 1.42 -10.75
CA ILE A 163 15.48 2.87 -10.70
C ILE A 163 16.81 3.42 -10.19
N ASN A 164 17.48 4.21 -11.04
CA ASN A 164 18.76 4.84 -10.73
C ASN A 164 18.53 6.18 -10.00
N ASP A 165 19.60 6.73 -9.41
CA ASP A 165 19.60 8.06 -8.80
C ASP A 165 18.52 8.25 -7.73
N VAL A 166 18.45 7.28 -6.80
CA VAL A 166 17.54 7.31 -5.63
C VAL A 166 18.34 7.32 -4.35
N VAL A 167 17.85 8.07 -3.36
CA VAL A 167 18.48 8.20 -2.05
C VAL A 167 17.95 7.18 -1.04
N GLY A 168 16.84 6.50 -1.35
CA GLY A 168 16.27 5.44 -0.52
C GLY A 168 15.23 4.59 -1.26
N GLN A 169 14.95 3.40 -0.76
CA GLN A 169 14.09 2.41 -1.40
C GLN A 169 13.19 1.70 -0.38
N LEU A 170 11.97 1.38 -0.79
CA LEU A 170 11.08 0.44 -0.12
C LEU A 170 11.05 -0.87 -0.93
N MET A 171 11.44 -1.97 -0.32
CA MET A 171 11.53 -3.28 -0.97
C MET A 171 10.48 -4.23 -0.42
N GLY A 172 9.89 -5.06 -1.28
CA GLY A 172 8.98 -6.14 -0.90
C GLY A 172 9.53 -7.52 -1.25
N GLN A 173 9.68 -8.40 -0.26
CA GLN A 173 10.02 -9.82 -0.42
C GLN A 173 8.75 -10.67 -0.27
N TRP A 174 8.37 -11.42 -1.30
CA TRP A 174 7.12 -12.18 -1.33
C TRP A 174 7.19 -13.38 -2.28
N ARG A 175 6.17 -14.23 -2.27
CA ARG A 175 6.13 -15.43 -3.11
C ARG A 175 4.86 -15.45 -3.95
N HIS A 176 5.01 -15.70 -5.25
CA HIS A 176 3.87 -15.81 -6.19
C HIS A 176 4.00 -17.07 -7.02
N ARG A 177 2.96 -17.92 -7.03
CA ARG A 177 2.93 -19.18 -7.81
C ARG A 177 4.18 -20.05 -7.60
N GLY A 178 4.69 -20.10 -6.36
CA GLY A 178 5.87 -20.87 -5.98
C GLY A 178 7.22 -20.21 -6.26
N ILE A 179 7.24 -18.99 -6.83
CA ILE A 179 8.45 -18.25 -7.18
C ILE A 179 8.67 -17.15 -6.14
N ASP A 180 9.86 -17.12 -5.54
CA ASP A 180 10.27 -16.04 -4.65
C ASP A 180 10.60 -14.78 -5.46
N ARG A 181 10.15 -13.64 -4.95
CA ARG A 181 10.24 -12.34 -5.61
C ARG A 181 10.77 -11.29 -4.65
N VAL A 182 11.54 -10.37 -5.21
CA VAL A 182 11.95 -9.13 -4.56
C VAL A 182 11.64 -8.01 -5.54
N ASP A 183 10.70 -7.14 -5.19
CA ASP A 183 10.26 -6.05 -6.06
C ASP A 183 10.42 -4.71 -5.32
N LEU A 184 10.76 -3.67 -6.09
CA LEU A 184 10.85 -2.29 -5.61
C LEU A 184 9.43 -1.70 -5.56
N LEU A 185 9.00 -1.25 -4.38
CA LEU A 185 7.64 -0.77 -4.14
C LEU A 185 7.53 0.76 -4.14
N ALA A 186 8.59 1.43 -3.71
CA ALA A 186 8.69 2.89 -3.71
C ALA A 186 10.16 3.32 -3.60
N VAL A 187 10.44 4.57 -3.93
CA VAL A 187 11.76 5.20 -3.84
C VAL A 187 11.66 6.57 -3.17
N LEU A 188 12.79 7.03 -2.62
CA LEU A 188 13.03 8.42 -2.29
C LEU A 188 14.02 8.98 -3.32
N HIS A 189 13.66 10.08 -3.96
CA HIS A 189 14.53 10.85 -4.86
C HIS A 189 15.25 11.97 -4.12
#